data_AF-A0A9N9HDC6-F1
#
_entry.id   AF-A0A9N9HDC6-F1
#
_cell.length_a   1.000
_cell.length_b   1.000
_cell.length_c   1.000
_cell.angle_alpha   90.00
_cell.angle_beta   90.00
_cell.angle_gamma   90.00
#
_symmetry.space_group_name_H-M   'P 1'
#
loop_
_entity.id
_entity.type
_entity.pdbx_description
1 polymer ?
#
loop_
_entity_poly.entity_id
_entity_poly.type
_entity_poly.pdbx_seq_one_letter_code
_entity_poly.pdbx_strand_id
1 'polypeptide(L)'
;EMRIGKKVGKILSDNKEKTPEEFKTIFSESKCDELFNEEWLEVKKDQDAFLRTMTKEIKSLEQHVVNSFNEAIINGCGITNNNRDDAKEKQKFDKIFWKKLLKPATLIRSSFLDQFVDNVKVKIKWYNRYDNSSDEFKKTVVNRIKAKIEETSAQICNELRSRNALAIEFNQPLDWLRKLCDNIYNVITDFSRFTIEINDYSSIEQYLRLQVFDTLVYNTERWNRSQQDNLEKLCVDLLKCFHDILSNSSYENIATQLFRYVSQSVEITLVIQQQLIREVLKEYSKNHWMSEDRNFTRYAYERSFGTYNVEKSRDYINNPILFMTKLFNEEIDLIKNAKIKRRLEEIKKAMDDALRELGEIISDWQQRVPTTTLYENFTLEEIFQKTEIRNDAEPSSFESYKKISAENLIEDAIRILGKCAISSPQDFYDILKEEYNKYVTEFQNSWKEKGADDCRKSMVMEVENFKLSYSDEIIGCRHICPSKCELPEHEINTNHRASFHLMGCFTGVQAHKTNNAYLLICNEPDNYLYHYIGQNDEELLFEEYTKKYYPEWWQLLERKNPDEDQIMQVRAIWMHLKTELCSKFKMVDSTPKHWHRNYYHLAESEH
;
A
#
# COMPACT_ATOMS: atom_id res chain seq x y z
N GLU A 1 -25.75 3.52 -18.57
CA GLU A 1 -27.21 3.44 -18.37
C GLU A 1 -27.73 2.04 -18.72
N MET A 2 -28.51 1.39 -17.86
CA MET A 2 -29.10 0.09 -18.21
C MET A 2 -30.32 0.27 -19.12
N ARG A 3 -30.17 -0.07 -20.41
CA ARG A 3 -31.25 -0.05 -21.41
C ARG A 3 -32.38 -1.04 -21.08
N ILE A 4 -32.06 -2.09 -20.34
CA ILE A 4 -33.00 -3.10 -19.83
C ILE A 4 -34.16 -2.45 -19.06
N GLY A 5 -33.89 -1.53 -18.13
CA GLY A 5 -34.95 -0.84 -17.38
C GLY A 5 -35.89 -0.01 -18.28
N LYS A 6 -35.37 0.59 -19.36
CA LYS A 6 -36.20 1.33 -20.34
C LYS A 6 -37.15 0.39 -21.10
N LYS A 7 -36.68 -0.79 -21.49
CA LYS A 7 -37.48 -1.78 -22.24
C LYS A 7 -38.48 -2.49 -21.31
N VAL A 8 -38.09 -2.85 -20.09
CA VAL A 8 -38.99 -3.38 -19.04
C VAL A 8 -40.11 -2.38 -18.75
N GLY A 9 -39.77 -1.14 -18.43
CA GLY A 9 -40.77 -0.11 -18.12
C GLY A 9 -41.75 0.11 -19.27
N LYS A 10 -41.26 0.11 -20.51
CA LYS A 10 -42.11 0.17 -21.71
C LYS A 10 -43.02 -1.06 -21.83
N ILE A 11 -42.49 -2.26 -21.67
CA ILE A 11 -43.28 -3.51 -21.74
C ILE A 11 -44.38 -3.53 -20.67
N LEU A 12 -44.05 -3.16 -19.42
CA LEU A 12 -45.01 -3.07 -18.32
C LEU A 12 -46.07 -1.99 -18.60
N SER A 13 -45.66 -0.82 -19.10
CA SER A 13 -46.58 0.26 -19.48
C SER A 13 -47.53 -0.15 -20.61
N ASP A 14 -46.99 -0.77 -21.66
CA ASP A 14 -47.75 -1.20 -22.85
C ASP A 14 -48.76 -2.33 -22.51
N ASN A 15 -48.56 -3.02 -21.39
CA ASN A 15 -49.40 -4.16 -20.95
C ASN A 15 -50.05 -3.93 -19.57
N LYS A 16 -50.17 -2.67 -19.13
CA LYS A 16 -50.65 -2.28 -17.78
C LYS A 16 -52.04 -2.81 -17.38
N GLU A 17 -52.86 -3.22 -18.34
CA GLU A 17 -54.22 -3.73 -18.12
C GLU A 17 -54.30 -5.26 -18.00
N LYS A 18 -53.16 -5.96 -18.12
CA LYS A 18 -53.10 -7.42 -18.12
C LYS A 18 -52.96 -7.99 -16.71
N THR A 19 -53.71 -9.04 -16.44
CA THR A 19 -53.62 -9.82 -15.19
C THR A 19 -52.31 -10.63 -15.13
N PRO A 20 -51.85 -11.04 -13.93
CA PRO A 20 -50.67 -11.89 -13.78
C PRO A 20 -50.74 -13.20 -14.59
N GLU A 21 -51.93 -13.82 -14.68
CA GLU A 21 -52.17 -15.00 -15.51
C GLU A 21 -52.03 -14.70 -17.00
N GLU A 22 -52.51 -13.56 -17.48
CA GLU A 22 -52.32 -13.12 -18.87
C GLU A 22 -50.86 -12.80 -19.16
N PHE A 23 -50.13 -12.19 -18.21
CA PHE A 23 -48.70 -11.92 -18.33
C PHE A 23 -47.90 -13.22 -18.49
N LYS A 24 -48.17 -14.24 -17.68
CA LYS A 24 -47.55 -15.58 -17.82
C LYS A 24 -47.85 -16.24 -19.16
N THR A 25 -48.97 -15.90 -19.78
CA THR A 25 -49.38 -16.46 -21.09
C THR A 25 -48.71 -15.71 -22.25
N ILE A 26 -48.53 -14.38 -22.13
CA ILE A 26 -47.90 -13.51 -23.14
C ILE A 26 -46.37 -13.61 -23.08
N PHE A 27 -45.81 -13.65 -21.87
CA PHE A 27 -44.38 -13.70 -21.59
C PHE A 27 -44.01 -15.06 -21.02
N SER A 28 -44.06 -16.09 -21.88
CA SER A 28 -43.45 -17.39 -21.55
C SER A 28 -41.96 -17.21 -21.20
N GLU A 29 -41.41 -18.14 -20.42
CA GLU A 29 -39.99 -18.13 -20.00
C GLU A 29 -39.04 -17.93 -21.20
N SER A 30 -39.31 -18.62 -22.32
CA SER A 30 -38.55 -18.48 -23.57
C SER A 30 -38.63 -17.07 -24.18
N LYS A 31 -39.76 -16.37 -24.05
CA LYS A 31 -39.93 -15.01 -24.59
C LYS A 31 -39.24 -13.97 -23.70
N CYS A 32 -39.25 -14.19 -22.39
CA CYS A 32 -38.48 -13.39 -21.44
C CYS A 32 -36.98 -13.51 -21.71
N ASP A 33 -36.48 -14.72 -21.90
CA ASP A 33 -35.06 -14.97 -22.22
C ASP A 33 -34.64 -14.29 -23.52
N GLU A 34 -35.46 -14.37 -24.58
CA GLU A 34 -35.20 -13.70 -25.86
C GLU A 34 -35.05 -12.19 -25.70
N LEU A 35 -36.01 -11.54 -25.02
CA LEU A 35 -36.00 -10.10 -24.79
C LEU A 35 -34.83 -9.62 -23.92
N PHE A 36 -34.48 -10.40 -22.90
CA PHE A 36 -33.33 -10.12 -22.05
C PHE A 36 -32.02 -10.29 -22.82
N ASN A 37 -31.88 -11.37 -23.58
CA ASN A 37 -30.65 -11.68 -24.32
C ASN A 37 -30.32 -10.64 -25.39
N GLU A 38 -31.33 -10.06 -26.06
CA GLU A 38 -31.13 -8.95 -27.00
C GLU A 38 -30.43 -7.75 -26.35
N GLU A 39 -30.89 -7.33 -25.17
CA GLU A 39 -30.31 -6.20 -24.45
C GLU A 39 -28.98 -6.56 -23.80
N TRP A 40 -28.87 -7.78 -23.29
CA TRP A 40 -27.64 -8.29 -22.68
C TRP A 40 -26.49 -8.40 -23.68
N LEU A 41 -26.78 -8.66 -24.95
CA LEU A 41 -25.79 -8.70 -26.02
C LEU A 41 -25.04 -7.37 -26.16
N GLU A 42 -25.74 -6.25 -25.99
CA GLU A 42 -25.13 -4.92 -26.05
C GLU A 42 -24.26 -4.65 -24.81
N VAL A 43 -24.70 -5.08 -23.62
CA VAL A 43 -23.88 -5.00 -22.39
C VAL A 43 -22.60 -5.84 -22.52
N LYS A 44 -22.68 -7.04 -23.12
CA LYS A 44 -21.49 -7.85 -23.42
C LYS A 44 -20.54 -7.16 -24.40
N LYS A 45 -21.06 -6.48 -25.43
CA LYS A 45 -20.21 -5.72 -26.37
C LYS A 45 -19.48 -4.56 -25.68
N ASP A 46 -20.16 -3.84 -24.79
CA ASP A 46 -19.56 -2.75 -24.01
C ASP A 46 -18.51 -3.29 -23.04
N GLN A 47 -18.76 -4.43 -22.39
CA GLN A 47 -17.78 -5.14 -21.56
C GLN A 47 -16.55 -5.55 -22.38
N ASP A 48 -16.73 -6.18 -23.55
CA ASP A 48 -15.64 -6.58 -24.42
C ASP A 48 -14.80 -5.37 -24.86
N ALA A 49 -15.44 -4.22 -25.12
CA ALA A 49 -14.75 -2.98 -25.42
C ALA A 49 -13.97 -2.43 -24.20
N PHE A 50 -14.57 -2.48 -23.00
CA PHE A 50 -13.94 -2.07 -21.75
C PHE A 50 -12.73 -2.96 -21.39
N LEU A 51 -12.88 -4.29 -21.42
CA LEU A 51 -11.80 -5.24 -21.16
C LEU A 51 -10.63 -5.05 -22.14
N ARG A 52 -10.92 -4.82 -23.42
CA ARG A 52 -9.91 -4.47 -24.43
C ARG A 52 -9.20 -3.14 -24.15
N THR A 53 -9.88 -2.19 -23.51
CA THR A 53 -9.29 -0.89 -23.15
C THR A 53 -8.43 -0.98 -21.90
N MET A 54 -8.87 -1.76 -20.90
CA MET A 54 -8.24 -1.86 -19.59
C MET A 54 -7.05 -2.84 -19.57
N THR A 55 -7.05 -3.84 -20.46
CA THR A 55 -5.99 -4.85 -20.51
C THR A 55 -5.14 -4.69 -21.76
N LYS A 56 -3.83 -4.82 -21.60
CA LYS A 56 -2.92 -4.90 -22.73
C LYS A 56 -2.94 -6.34 -23.26
N GLU A 57 -3.06 -6.49 -24.57
CA GLU A 57 -2.76 -7.77 -25.22
C GLU A 57 -1.36 -8.25 -24.79
N ILE A 58 -1.15 -9.55 -24.66
CA ILE A 58 0.12 -10.12 -24.17
C ILE A 58 1.33 -9.54 -24.90
N LYS A 59 1.25 -9.34 -26.22
CA LYS A 59 2.32 -8.72 -27.03
C LYS A 59 2.54 -7.24 -26.69
N SER A 60 1.47 -6.50 -26.45
CA SER A 60 1.53 -5.08 -26.03
C SER A 60 2.06 -4.96 -24.60
N LEU A 61 1.70 -5.87 -23.70
CA LEU A 61 2.24 -5.95 -22.34
C LEU A 61 3.73 -6.31 -22.35
N GLU A 62 4.13 -7.26 -23.18
CA GLU A 62 5.54 -7.61 -23.39
C GLU A 62 6.33 -6.40 -23.87
N GLN A 63 5.84 -5.69 -24.90
CA GLN A 63 6.48 -4.49 -25.40
C GLN A 63 6.51 -3.37 -24.34
N HIS A 64 5.44 -3.24 -23.54
CA HIS A 64 5.37 -2.29 -22.43
C HIS A 64 6.48 -2.56 -21.42
N VAL A 65 6.60 -3.80 -20.94
CA VAL A 65 7.66 -4.19 -20.00
C VAL A 65 9.04 -3.95 -20.59
N VAL A 66 9.28 -4.37 -21.84
CA VAL A 66 10.55 -4.16 -22.54
C VAL A 66 10.89 -2.67 -22.64
N ASN A 67 9.94 -1.82 -23.04
CA ASN A 67 10.15 -0.39 -23.18
C ASN A 67 10.44 0.26 -21.82
N SER A 68 9.64 -0.04 -20.80
CA SER A 68 9.80 0.57 -19.48
C SER A 68 11.13 0.19 -18.81
N PHE A 69 11.58 -1.06 -18.94
CA PHE A 69 12.90 -1.46 -18.45
C PHE A 69 14.02 -0.81 -19.27
N ASN A 70 13.95 -0.80 -20.60
CA ASN A 70 14.98 -0.15 -21.41
C ASN A 70 15.10 1.35 -21.12
N GLU A 71 13.98 2.04 -20.94
CA GLU A 71 13.94 3.45 -20.53
C GLU A 71 14.57 3.64 -19.14
N ALA A 72 14.25 2.77 -18.18
CA ALA A 72 14.87 2.80 -16.85
C ALA A 72 16.39 2.59 -16.91
N ILE A 73 16.90 1.70 -17.76
CA ILE A 73 18.35 1.50 -17.92
C ILE A 73 18.99 2.73 -18.60
N ILE A 74 18.31 3.41 -19.52
CA ILE A 74 18.77 4.69 -20.10
C ILE A 74 18.85 5.75 -18.99
N ASN A 75 17.78 5.93 -18.23
CA ASN A 75 17.69 6.92 -17.16
C ASN A 75 18.70 6.66 -16.03
N GLY A 76 18.84 5.41 -15.58
CA GLY A 76 19.82 5.03 -14.55
C GLY A 76 21.27 5.28 -14.97
N CYS A 77 21.62 5.04 -16.24
CA CYS A 77 22.93 5.44 -16.79
C CYS A 77 23.13 6.97 -16.82
N GLY A 78 22.07 7.74 -17.11
CA GLY A 78 22.13 9.20 -17.09
C GLY A 78 22.37 9.77 -15.69
N ILE A 79 21.72 9.18 -14.68
CA ILE A 79 21.78 9.65 -13.28
C ILE A 79 23.13 9.31 -12.64
N THR A 80 23.67 8.11 -12.90
CA THR A 80 24.99 7.70 -12.38
C THR A 80 26.18 8.48 -12.96
N ASN A 81 25.98 9.21 -14.06
CA ASN A 81 26.98 10.14 -14.61
C ASN A 81 26.96 11.52 -13.92
N ASN A 82 25.88 11.87 -13.21
CA ASN A 82 25.64 13.23 -12.69
C ASN A 82 25.68 13.35 -11.16
N ASN A 83 25.50 12.26 -10.40
CA ASN A 83 25.53 12.31 -8.93
C ASN A 83 26.97 12.36 -8.39
N ARG A 84 27.28 13.35 -7.53
CA ARG A 84 28.62 13.59 -6.96
C ARG A 84 28.80 13.13 -5.50
N ASP A 85 27.78 12.54 -4.87
CA ASP A 85 27.71 12.47 -3.38
C ASP A 85 27.51 11.07 -2.73
N ASP A 86 27.68 9.95 -3.45
CA ASP A 86 27.72 8.59 -2.82
C ASP A 86 29.15 8.05 -2.61
N ALA A 87 29.39 7.32 -1.50
CA ALA A 87 30.69 6.71 -1.17
C ALA A 87 31.36 6.10 -2.42
N LYS A 88 32.63 6.46 -2.69
CA LYS A 88 33.41 6.12 -3.90
C LYS A 88 33.16 4.69 -4.41
N GLU A 89 33.03 3.72 -3.52
CA GLU A 89 32.85 2.30 -3.87
C GLU A 89 31.43 1.94 -4.30
N LYS A 90 30.40 2.50 -3.64
CA LYS A 90 29.00 2.35 -4.04
C LYS A 90 28.76 2.99 -5.41
N GLN A 91 29.25 4.21 -5.61
CA GLN A 91 29.12 4.89 -6.90
C GLN A 91 29.86 4.14 -8.02
N LYS A 92 31.04 3.55 -7.74
CA LYS A 92 31.74 2.67 -8.69
C LYS A 92 30.92 1.42 -9.00
N PHE A 93 30.34 0.79 -7.98
CA PHE A 93 29.48 -0.37 -8.16
C PHE A 93 28.26 -0.03 -9.03
N ASP A 94 27.56 1.06 -8.73
CA ASP A 94 26.40 1.50 -9.50
C ASP A 94 26.77 1.78 -10.95
N LYS A 95 27.85 2.54 -11.20
CA LYS A 95 28.36 2.77 -12.55
C LYS A 95 28.63 1.46 -13.29
N ILE A 96 29.22 0.46 -12.63
CA ILE A 96 29.48 -0.86 -13.21
C ILE A 96 28.18 -1.61 -13.49
N PHE A 97 27.26 -1.64 -12.52
CA PHE A 97 25.95 -2.27 -12.64
C PHE A 97 25.21 -1.73 -13.85
N TRP A 98 24.94 -0.41 -13.88
CA TRP A 98 24.17 0.25 -14.94
C TRP A 98 24.84 0.13 -16.32
N LYS A 99 26.18 0.22 -16.39
CA LYS A 99 26.92 0.09 -17.65
C LYS A 99 26.91 -1.33 -18.21
N LYS A 100 26.79 -2.36 -17.35
CA LYS A 100 26.80 -3.78 -17.75
C LYS A 100 25.40 -4.34 -18.03
N LEU A 101 24.35 -3.55 -17.89
CA LEU A 101 23.02 -3.91 -18.36
C LEU A 101 22.94 -3.78 -19.90
N LEU A 102 22.39 -4.79 -20.57
CA LEU A 102 22.22 -4.82 -22.02
C LEU A 102 21.29 -3.69 -22.51
N LYS A 103 21.61 -3.13 -23.70
CA LYS A 103 20.80 -2.10 -24.38
C LYS A 103 20.73 -2.34 -25.90
N PRO A 104 19.53 -2.40 -26.51
CA PRO A 104 18.25 -2.64 -25.87
C PRO A 104 18.16 -4.11 -25.43
N ALA A 105 17.76 -4.36 -24.20
CA ALA A 105 17.50 -5.70 -23.73
C ALA A 105 16.10 -6.13 -24.21
N THR A 106 15.97 -7.36 -24.72
CA THR A 106 14.70 -7.99 -25.11
C THR A 106 14.12 -8.81 -23.96
N LEU A 107 12.87 -9.28 -24.06
CA LEU A 107 12.32 -10.26 -23.12
C LEU A 107 12.56 -11.68 -23.67
N ILE A 108 13.36 -12.49 -22.99
CA ILE A 108 13.61 -13.90 -23.32
C ILE A 108 12.67 -14.77 -22.46
N ARG A 109 11.70 -15.42 -23.10
CA ARG A 109 10.65 -16.22 -22.43
C ARG A 109 10.96 -17.73 -22.34
N SER A 110 11.86 -18.27 -23.16
CA SER A 110 12.17 -19.72 -23.21
C SER A 110 13.23 -20.14 -22.20
N SER A 111 12.96 -21.17 -21.39
CA SER A 111 13.88 -21.91 -20.46
C SER A 111 14.85 -21.07 -19.61
N PHE A 112 14.65 -19.76 -19.53
CA PHE A 112 15.60 -18.84 -18.92
C PHE A 112 15.57 -18.94 -17.40
N LEU A 113 14.39 -19.11 -16.80
CA LEU A 113 14.24 -19.27 -15.35
C LEU A 113 14.94 -20.53 -14.85
N ASP A 114 14.85 -21.63 -15.60
CA ASP A 114 15.52 -22.89 -15.27
C ASP A 114 17.05 -22.78 -15.38
N GLN A 115 17.54 -21.87 -16.24
CA GLN A 115 18.97 -21.63 -16.48
C GLN A 115 19.54 -20.48 -15.66
N PHE A 116 18.71 -19.65 -15.02
CA PHE A 116 19.14 -18.51 -14.22
C PHE A 116 20.10 -18.93 -13.09
N VAL A 117 19.84 -20.11 -12.51
CA VAL A 117 20.70 -20.71 -11.49
C VAL A 117 22.13 -20.94 -12.00
N ASP A 118 22.33 -21.23 -13.29
CA ASP A 118 23.67 -21.49 -13.83
C ASP A 118 24.35 -20.25 -14.44
N ASN A 119 23.58 -19.18 -14.71
CA ASN A 119 24.06 -18.03 -15.48
C ASN A 119 24.76 -16.94 -14.65
N VAL A 120 24.51 -16.85 -13.33
CA VAL A 120 25.15 -15.83 -12.49
C VAL A 120 26.62 -16.19 -12.19
N LYS A 121 27.53 -15.71 -13.05
CA LYS A 121 28.99 -15.92 -12.90
C LYS A 121 29.64 -14.85 -12.03
N VAL A 122 30.06 -15.26 -10.84
CA VAL A 122 30.76 -14.43 -9.85
C VAL A 122 32.25 -14.78 -9.81
N LYS A 123 33.12 -13.77 -9.89
CA LYS A 123 34.56 -13.91 -9.65
C LYS A 123 34.88 -13.34 -8.27
N ILE A 124 35.64 -14.07 -7.47
CA ILE A 124 36.08 -13.64 -6.14
C ILE A 124 37.61 -13.50 -6.16
N LYS A 125 38.12 -12.35 -5.75
CA LYS A 125 39.56 -12.09 -5.56
C LYS A 125 39.83 -11.75 -4.10
N TRP A 126 40.94 -12.23 -3.58
CA TRP A 126 41.48 -11.80 -2.28
C TRP A 126 42.67 -10.85 -2.55
N TYR A 127 42.92 -9.90 -1.66
CA TYR A 127 43.97 -8.88 -1.75
C TYR A 127 45.16 -9.25 -2.67
N ASN A 128 45.11 -8.77 -3.92
CA ASN A 128 46.13 -8.91 -4.98
C ASN A 128 46.76 -10.31 -5.20
N ARG A 129 46.10 -11.40 -4.78
CA ARG A 129 46.42 -12.78 -5.20
C ARG A 129 45.14 -13.51 -5.58
N TYR A 130 45.17 -14.27 -6.68
CA TYR A 130 44.12 -15.24 -6.96
C TYR A 130 44.13 -16.26 -5.83
N ASP A 131 43.22 -16.11 -4.87
CA ASP A 131 43.14 -17.02 -3.74
C ASP A 131 42.27 -18.22 -4.09
N ASN A 132 42.79 -19.40 -3.76
CA ASN A 132 42.10 -20.68 -3.85
C ASN A 132 41.08 -20.79 -2.71
N SER A 133 40.18 -19.80 -2.60
CA SER A 133 38.99 -19.91 -1.75
C SER A 133 38.29 -21.22 -2.10
N SER A 134 37.93 -22.01 -1.07
CA SER A 134 37.28 -23.30 -1.27
C SER A 134 36.05 -23.12 -2.16
N ASP A 135 35.79 -24.08 -3.04
CA ASP A 135 34.63 -24.01 -3.93
C ASP A 135 33.32 -23.87 -3.15
N GLU A 136 33.31 -24.33 -1.89
CA GLU A 136 32.24 -24.17 -0.92
C GLU A 136 32.00 -22.70 -0.51
N PHE A 137 33.06 -21.90 -0.31
CA PHE A 137 32.92 -20.47 -0.02
C PHE A 137 32.37 -19.71 -1.24
N LYS A 138 32.90 -19.98 -2.44
CA LYS A 138 32.39 -19.37 -3.69
C LYS A 138 30.91 -19.70 -3.89
N LYS A 139 30.53 -20.96 -3.66
CA LYS A 139 29.14 -21.41 -3.72
C LYS A 139 28.27 -20.68 -2.71
N THR A 140 28.77 -20.45 -1.49
CA THR A 140 28.05 -19.71 -0.44
C THR A 140 27.78 -18.25 -0.85
N VAL A 141 28.78 -17.54 -1.37
CA VAL A 141 28.63 -16.15 -1.82
C VAL A 141 27.65 -16.05 -2.99
N VAL A 142 27.79 -16.92 -3.99
CA VAL A 142 26.88 -16.98 -5.14
C VAL A 142 25.45 -17.26 -4.69
N ASN A 143 25.24 -18.20 -3.77
CA ASN A 143 23.92 -18.52 -3.25
C ASN A 143 23.30 -17.37 -2.47
N ARG A 144 24.07 -16.60 -1.69
CA ARG A 144 23.55 -15.41 -1.00
C ARG A 144 23.12 -14.31 -1.97
N ILE A 145 23.91 -14.06 -3.01
CA ILE A 145 23.57 -13.08 -4.05
C ILE A 145 22.28 -13.52 -4.77
N LYS A 146 22.19 -14.79 -5.17
CA LYS A 146 20.97 -15.35 -5.80
C LYS A 146 19.75 -15.24 -4.91
N ALA A 147 19.85 -15.70 -3.66
CA ALA A 147 18.76 -15.61 -2.69
C ALA A 147 18.29 -14.16 -2.51
N LYS A 148 19.21 -13.19 -2.51
CA LYS A 148 18.84 -11.78 -2.41
C LYS A 148 18.16 -11.23 -3.67
N ILE A 149 18.58 -11.67 -4.86
CA ILE A 149 17.91 -11.33 -6.12
C ILE A 149 16.49 -11.89 -6.11
N GLU A 150 16.34 -13.18 -5.80
CA GLU A 150 15.04 -13.87 -5.69
C GLU A 150 14.13 -13.18 -4.66
N GLU A 151 14.65 -12.87 -3.47
CA GLU A 151 13.91 -12.15 -2.42
C GLU A 151 13.46 -10.76 -2.90
N THR A 152 14.34 -10.00 -3.56
CA THR A 152 14.02 -8.66 -4.05
C THR A 152 12.98 -8.71 -5.16
N SER A 153 13.13 -9.62 -6.12
CA SER A 153 12.15 -9.85 -7.18
C SER A 153 10.82 -10.32 -6.61
N ALA A 154 10.82 -11.23 -5.64
CA ALA A 154 9.62 -11.69 -4.97
C ALA A 154 8.89 -10.56 -4.23
N GLN A 155 9.62 -9.67 -3.54
CA GLN A 155 9.04 -8.49 -2.90
C GLN A 155 8.33 -7.57 -3.92
N ILE A 156 8.98 -7.27 -5.05
CA ILE A 156 8.41 -6.46 -6.13
C ILE A 156 7.17 -7.15 -6.73
N CYS A 157 7.26 -8.44 -7.05
CA CYS A 157 6.14 -9.19 -7.60
C CYS A 157 4.97 -9.31 -6.60
N ASN A 158 5.26 -9.46 -5.30
CA ASN A 158 4.22 -9.50 -4.27
C ASN A 158 3.51 -8.15 -4.12
N GLU A 159 4.24 -7.03 -4.23
CA GLU A 159 3.64 -5.69 -4.29
C GLU A 159 2.70 -5.57 -5.50
N LEU A 160 3.17 -5.94 -6.70
CA LEU A 160 2.36 -5.93 -7.92
C LEU A 160 1.12 -6.84 -7.80
N ARG A 161 1.25 -8.04 -7.22
CA ARG A 161 0.12 -8.95 -6.96
C ARG A 161 -0.87 -8.36 -5.96
N SER A 162 -0.38 -7.76 -4.88
CA SER A 162 -1.23 -7.21 -3.81
C SER A 162 -2.09 -6.05 -4.30
N ARG A 163 -1.55 -5.24 -5.21
CA ARG A 163 -2.27 -4.11 -5.84
C ARG A 163 -3.05 -4.52 -7.09
N ASN A 164 -2.99 -5.78 -7.49
CA ASN A 164 -3.57 -6.28 -8.73
C ASN A 164 -3.19 -5.43 -9.95
N ALA A 165 -1.91 -5.03 -10.02
CA ALA A 165 -1.40 -4.16 -11.06
C ALA A 165 -1.50 -4.84 -12.44
N LEU A 166 -2.02 -4.11 -13.43
CA LEU A 166 -2.21 -4.58 -14.81
C LEU A 166 -1.10 -4.11 -15.75
N ALA A 167 -0.34 -3.10 -15.35
CA ALA A 167 0.79 -2.55 -16.09
C ALA A 167 1.85 -2.01 -15.12
N ILE A 168 3.05 -1.75 -15.66
CA ILE A 168 4.08 -0.98 -14.97
C ILE A 168 3.70 0.51 -15.00
N GLU A 169 3.76 1.18 -13.86
CA GLU A 169 3.54 2.62 -13.71
C GLU A 169 4.87 3.40 -13.72
N PHE A 170 4.79 4.71 -13.97
CA PHE A 170 5.93 5.62 -14.18
C PHE A 170 7.14 5.35 -13.27
N ASN A 171 8.32 5.22 -13.87
CA ASN A 171 9.62 5.06 -13.20
C ASN A 171 9.77 3.85 -12.26
N GLN A 172 8.75 3.02 -12.07
CA GLN A 172 8.84 1.83 -11.22
C GLN A 172 10.04 0.93 -11.57
N PRO A 173 10.37 0.65 -12.86
CA PRO A 173 11.52 -0.19 -13.17
C PRO A 173 12.86 0.46 -12.81
N LEU A 174 12.95 1.79 -12.83
CA LEU A 174 14.15 2.50 -12.39
C LEU A 174 14.38 2.26 -10.89
N ASP A 175 13.33 2.38 -10.09
CA ASP A 175 13.41 2.17 -8.65
C ASP A 175 13.60 0.68 -8.29
N TRP A 176 12.98 -0.23 -9.02
CA TRP A 176 13.22 -1.66 -8.87
C TRP A 176 14.66 -2.05 -9.19
N LEU A 177 15.22 -1.53 -10.28
CA LEU A 177 16.62 -1.78 -10.64
C LEU A 177 17.59 -1.14 -9.66
N ARG A 178 17.28 0.04 -9.10
CA ARG A 178 18.04 0.64 -8.00
C ARG A 178 17.99 -0.24 -6.75
N LYS A 179 16.80 -0.64 -6.31
CA LYS A 179 16.60 -1.51 -5.15
C LYS A 179 17.35 -2.84 -5.32
N LEU A 180 17.33 -3.41 -6.51
CA LEU A 180 18.10 -4.61 -6.86
C LEU A 180 19.61 -4.35 -6.78
N CYS A 181 20.09 -3.25 -7.36
CA CYS A 181 21.49 -2.82 -7.30
C CYS A 181 21.98 -2.64 -5.85
N ASP A 182 21.20 -1.94 -5.02
CA ASP A 182 21.48 -1.68 -3.61
C ASP A 182 21.53 -2.97 -2.80
N ASN A 183 20.56 -3.86 -3.00
CA ASN A 183 20.50 -5.13 -2.28
C ASN A 183 21.66 -6.06 -2.66
N ILE A 184 22.06 -6.11 -3.94
CA ILE A 184 23.24 -6.87 -4.36
C ILE A 184 24.51 -6.26 -3.76
N TYR A 185 24.63 -4.93 -3.77
CA TYR A 185 25.78 -4.25 -3.17
C TYR A 185 25.92 -4.57 -1.67
N ASN A 186 24.81 -4.51 -0.92
CA ASN A 186 24.81 -4.83 0.51
C ASN A 186 25.27 -6.26 0.81
N VAL A 187 24.88 -7.23 -0.03
CA VAL A 187 25.39 -8.61 0.10
C VAL A 187 26.88 -8.70 -0.19
N ILE A 188 27.40 -7.90 -1.13
CA ILE A 188 28.83 -7.88 -1.46
C ILE A 188 29.64 -7.24 -0.34
N THR A 189 29.16 -6.16 0.28
CA THR A 189 29.88 -5.46 1.36
C THR A 189 29.98 -6.30 2.64
N ASP A 190 29.05 -7.23 2.89
CA ASP A 190 29.18 -8.26 3.95
C ASP A 190 30.47 -9.08 3.82
N PHE A 191 31.05 -9.15 2.62
CA PHE A 191 32.30 -9.84 2.31
C PHE A 191 33.48 -8.88 2.08
N SER A 192 33.54 -7.75 2.79
CA SER A 192 34.55 -6.68 2.67
C SER A 192 36.03 -7.10 2.60
N ARG A 193 36.38 -8.34 2.99
CA ARG A 193 37.74 -8.90 2.85
C ARG A 193 38.06 -9.43 1.44
N PHE A 194 37.06 -9.47 0.55
CA PHE A 194 37.13 -10.02 -0.80
C PHE A 194 36.59 -9.01 -1.81
N THR A 195 37.21 -8.97 -2.99
CA THR A 195 36.65 -8.28 -4.14
C THR A 195 35.76 -9.24 -4.91
N ILE A 196 34.45 -8.98 -4.91
CA ILE A 196 33.46 -9.76 -5.64
C ILE A 196 33.11 -9.02 -6.93
N GLU A 197 33.35 -9.65 -8.07
CA GLU A 197 33.02 -9.14 -9.40
C GLU A 197 31.91 -9.99 -10.03
N ILE A 198 30.74 -9.38 -10.22
CA ILE A 198 29.66 -9.98 -11.02
C ILE A 198 29.87 -9.57 -12.48
N ASN A 199 29.88 -10.56 -13.37
CA ASN A 199 30.11 -10.32 -14.80
C ASN A 199 28.82 -10.15 -15.59
N ASP A 200 27.73 -10.78 -15.16
CA ASP A 200 26.48 -10.84 -15.91
C ASP A 200 25.32 -10.23 -15.10
N TYR A 201 25.25 -8.90 -15.10
CA TYR A 201 24.10 -8.16 -14.57
C TYR A 201 22.90 -8.20 -15.51
N SER A 202 23.12 -8.52 -16.79
CA SER A 202 22.05 -8.59 -17.78
C SER A 202 21.13 -9.78 -17.53
N SER A 203 21.67 -10.95 -17.14
CA SER A 203 20.83 -12.08 -16.73
C SER A 203 20.04 -11.80 -15.45
N ILE A 204 20.61 -11.02 -14.51
CA ILE A 204 19.95 -10.61 -13.27
C ILE A 204 18.76 -9.68 -13.57
N GLU A 205 18.96 -8.71 -14.44
CA GLU A 205 17.90 -7.81 -14.89
C GLU A 205 16.82 -8.55 -15.67
N GLN A 206 17.22 -9.44 -16.58
CA GLN A 206 16.31 -10.28 -17.36
C GLN A 206 15.45 -11.18 -16.46
N TYR A 207 16.00 -11.69 -15.37
CA TYR A 207 15.25 -12.44 -14.37
C TYR A 207 14.15 -11.59 -13.73
N LEU A 208 14.49 -10.40 -13.21
CA LEU A 208 13.50 -9.49 -12.62
C LEU A 208 12.42 -9.11 -13.65
N ARG A 209 12.83 -8.74 -14.86
CA ARG A 209 11.92 -8.35 -15.94
C ARG A 209 10.92 -9.45 -16.28
N LEU A 210 11.39 -10.69 -16.38
CA LEU A 210 10.52 -11.84 -16.67
C LEU A 210 9.55 -12.11 -15.53
N GLN A 211 10.01 -12.06 -14.28
CA GLN A 211 9.15 -12.20 -13.10
C GLN A 211 8.05 -11.13 -13.03
N VAL A 212 8.39 -9.87 -13.36
CA VAL A 212 7.42 -8.77 -13.47
C VAL A 212 6.42 -9.04 -14.58
N PHE A 213 6.89 -9.41 -15.77
CA PHE A 213 6.02 -9.74 -16.90
C PHE A 213 5.04 -10.87 -16.57
N ASP A 214 5.51 -11.99 -16.04
CA ASP A 214 4.67 -13.13 -15.66
C ASP A 214 3.65 -12.74 -14.59
N THR A 215 4.04 -11.89 -13.65
CA THR A 215 3.15 -11.37 -12.61
C THR A 215 2.04 -10.49 -13.20
N LEU A 216 2.35 -9.62 -14.16
CA LEU A 216 1.36 -8.79 -14.83
C LEU A 216 0.41 -9.62 -15.70
N VAL A 217 0.91 -10.66 -16.38
CA VAL A 217 0.07 -11.61 -17.12
C VAL A 217 -0.90 -12.31 -16.16
N TYR A 218 -0.39 -12.85 -15.05
CA TYR A 218 -1.21 -13.49 -14.03
C TYR A 218 -2.30 -12.55 -13.47
N ASN A 219 -1.93 -11.32 -13.10
CA ASN A 219 -2.88 -10.33 -12.61
C ASN A 219 -3.94 -9.98 -13.66
N THR A 220 -3.54 -9.85 -14.93
CA THR A 220 -4.46 -9.57 -16.05
C THR A 220 -5.47 -10.69 -16.23
N GLU A 221 -5.02 -11.95 -16.24
CA GLU A 221 -5.90 -13.11 -16.33
C GLU A 221 -6.84 -13.25 -15.13
N ARG A 222 -6.32 -12.99 -13.93
CA ARG A 222 -7.10 -13.02 -12.69
C ARG A 222 -8.16 -11.92 -12.68
N TRP A 223 -7.78 -10.71 -13.07
CA TRP A 223 -8.70 -9.57 -13.15
C TRP A 223 -9.78 -9.81 -14.21
N ASN A 224 -9.41 -10.27 -15.41
CA ASN A 224 -10.37 -10.61 -16.47
C ASN A 224 -11.38 -11.66 -16.01
N ARG A 225 -10.91 -12.75 -15.37
CA ARG A 225 -11.79 -13.75 -14.76
C ARG A 225 -12.72 -13.13 -13.73
N SER A 226 -12.19 -12.32 -12.82
CA SER A 226 -13.01 -11.65 -11.81
C SER A 226 -14.06 -10.72 -12.43
N GLN A 227 -13.73 -9.98 -13.49
CA GLN A 227 -14.71 -9.14 -14.20
C GLN A 227 -15.77 -9.99 -14.92
N GLN A 228 -15.36 -11.12 -15.51
CA GLN A 228 -16.29 -12.05 -16.16
C GLN A 228 -17.24 -12.69 -15.16
N ASP A 229 -16.72 -13.20 -14.04
CA ASP A 229 -17.51 -13.81 -12.96
C ASP A 229 -18.51 -12.78 -12.39
N ASN A 230 -18.07 -11.54 -12.18
CA ASN A 230 -18.94 -10.46 -11.73
C ASN A 230 -20.06 -10.17 -12.74
N LEU A 231 -19.75 -10.14 -14.04
CA LEU A 231 -20.75 -9.88 -15.07
C LEU A 231 -21.71 -11.06 -15.22
N GLU A 232 -21.24 -12.30 -15.18
CA GLU A 232 -22.09 -13.49 -15.24
C GLU A 232 -23.03 -13.55 -14.04
N LYS A 233 -22.53 -13.22 -12.85
CA LYS A 233 -23.37 -13.07 -11.66
C LYS A 233 -24.44 -11.99 -11.86
N LEU A 234 -24.05 -10.81 -12.34
CA LEU A 234 -24.99 -9.73 -12.65
C LEU A 234 -26.02 -10.15 -13.70
N CYS A 235 -25.60 -10.90 -14.73
CA CYS A 235 -26.50 -11.45 -15.76
C CYS A 235 -27.59 -12.30 -15.12
N VAL A 236 -27.19 -13.25 -14.28
CA VAL A 236 -28.08 -14.20 -13.63
C VAL A 236 -29.02 -13.46 -12.68
N ASP A 237 -28.50 -12.52 -11.89
CA ASP A 237 -29.29 -11.76 -10.92
C ASP A 237 -30.32 -10.85 -11.61
N LEU A 238 -29.93 -10.19 -12.71
CA LEU A 238 -30.82 -9.35 -13.51
C LEU A 238 -31.84 -10.17 -14.31
N LEU A 239 -31.43 -11.29 -14.91
CA LEU A 239 -32.33 -12.18 -15.62
C LEU A 239 -33.39 -12.76 -14.66
N LYS A 240 -32.96 -13.19 -13.48
CA LYS A 240 -33.87 -13.62 -12.42
C LYS A 240 -34.82 -12.51 -12.01
N CYS A 241 -34.31 -11.29 -11.79
CA CYS A 241 -35.14 -10.12 -11.47
C CYS A 241 -36.18 -9.85 -12.57
N PHE A 242 -35.78 -9.96 -13.84
CA PHE A 242 -36.64 -9.75 -15.00
C PHE A 242 -37.74 -10.80 -15.08
N HIS A 243 -37.41 -12.08 -14.87
CA HIS A 243 -38.39 -13.16 -14.76
C HIS A 243 -39.32 -12.98 -13.57
N ASP A 244 -38.79 -12.65 -12.39
CA ASP A 244 -39.58 -12.44 -11.17
C ASP A 244 -40.62 -11.33 -11.39
N ILE A 245 -40.23 -10.20 -11.97
CA ILE A 245 -41.12 -9.05 -12.21
C ILE A 245 -42.17 -9.35 -13.27
N LEU A 246 -41.80 -10.00 -14.38
CA LEU A 246 -42.73 -10.29 -15.47
C LEU A 246 -43.69 -11.45 -15.15
N SER A 247 -43.25 -12.41 -14.34
CA SER A 247 -44.08 -13.55 -13.92
C SER A 247 -45.00 -13.23 -12.75
N ASN A 248 -44.69 -12.19 -11.96
CA ASN A 248 -45.49 -11.71 -10.85
C ASN A 248 -45.30 -10.18 -10.67
N SER A 249 -46.11 -9.39 -11.37
CA SER A 249 -46.06 -7.92 -11.32
C SER A 249 -46.76 -7.31 -10.09
N SER A 250 -46.96 -8.10 -9.02
CA SER A 250 -47.51 -7.58 -7.76
C SER A 250 -46.61 -6.52 -7.13
N TYR A 251 -47.25 -5.61 -6.40
CA TYR A 251 -46.58 -4.55 -5.65
C TYR A 251 -45.64 -5.10 -4.57
N GLU A 252 -46.00 -6.22 -3.94
CA GLU A 252 -45.18 -6.92 -2.96
C GLU A 252 -43.88 -7.41 -3.60
N ASN A 253 -43.95 -8.00 -4.80
CA ASN A 253 -42.76 -8.47 -5.50
C ASN A 253 -41.86 -7.30 -5.91
N ILE A 254 -42.43 -6.22 -6.46
CA ILE A 254 -41.66 -5.03 -6.86
C ILE A 254 -40.96 -4.40 -5.65
N ALA A 255 -41.66 -4.22 -4.52
CA ALA A 255 -41.09 -3.69 -3.29
C ALA A 255 -39.99 -4.61 -2.71
N THR A 256 -40.20 -5.92 -2.74
CA THR A 256 -39.20 -6.91 -2.30
C THR A 256 -37.92 -6.82 -3.15
N GLN A 257 -38.05 -6.73 -4.47
CA GLN A 257 -36.89 -6.61 -5.37
C GLN A 257 -36.15 -5.28 -5.16
N LEU A 258 -36.87 -4.19 -4.87
CA LEU A 258 -36.27 -2.91 -4.51
C LEU A 258 -35.38 -3.04 -3.27
N PHE A 259 -35.91 -3.59 -2.17
CA PHE A 259 -35.12 -3.75 -0.94
C PHE A 259 -34.02 -4.80 -1.05
N ARG A 260 -34.12 -5.76 -1.97
CA ARG A 260 -33.02 -6.66 -2.32
C ARG A 260 -31.81 -5.89 -2.86
N TYR A 261 -32.03 -4.95 -3.78
CA TYR A 261 -30.94 -4.12 -4.30
C TYR A 261 -30.41 -3.13 -3.26
N VAL A 262 -31.28 -2.55 -2.43
CA VAL A 262 -30.85 -1.74 -1.28
C VAL A 262 -29.92 -2.54 -0.36
N SER A 263 -30.26 -3.81 -0.07
CA SER A 263 -29.41 -4.71 0.73
C SER A 263 -28.03 -4.92 0.10
N GLN A 264 -27.97 -5.09 -1.23
CA GLN A 264 -26.69 -5.24 -1.93
C GLN A 264 -25.84 -3.97 -1.86
N SER A 265 -26.45 -2.80 -2.04
CA SER A 265 -25.76 -1.51 -1.92
C SER A 265 -25.26 -1.28 -0.48
N VAL A 266 -26.01 -1.73 0.54
CA VAL A 266 -25.53 -1.75 1.93
C VAL A 266 -24.28 -2.62 2.09
N GLU A 267 -24.28 -3.84 1.57
CA GLU A 267 -23.12 -4.76 1.66
C GLU A 267 -21.86 -4.16 1.01
N ILE A 268 -21.99 -3.61 -0.19
CA ILE A 268 -20.88 -2.96 -0.92
C ILE A 268 -20.35 -1.77 -0.11
N THR A 269 -21.27 -0.93 0.40
CA THR A 269 -20.91 0.23 1.21
C THR A 269 -20.14 -0.21 2.46
N LEU A 270 -20.59 -1.25 3.16
CA LEU A 270 -19.90 -1.78 4.34
C LEU A 270 -18.46 -2.23 4.03
N VAL A 271 -18.22 -2.89 2.89
CA VAL A 271 -16.86 -3.29 2.47
C VAL A 271 -15.95 -2.07 2.27
N ILE A 272 -16.44 -1.04 1.59
CA ILE A 272 -15.69 0.21 1.38
C ILE A 272 -15.37 0.85 2.74
N GLN A 273 -16.36 0.94 3.64
CA GLN A 273 -16.18 1.52 4.96
C GLN A 273 -15.18 0.75 5.84
N GLN A 274 -15.07 -0.57 5.68
CA GLN A 274 -14.05 -1.39 6.34
C GLN A 274 -12.64 -1.02 5.88
N GLN A 275 -12.43 -0.79 4.58
CA GLN A 275 -11.11 -0.43 4.03
C GLN A 275 -10.62 0.96 4.47
N LEU A 276 -11.55 1.88 4.76
CA LEU A 276 -11.23 3.23 5.24
C LEU A 276 -10.53 3.25 6.62
N ILE A 277 -10.50 2.14 7.35
CA ILE A 277 -9.67 2.03 8.57
C ILE A 277 -8.19 2.30 8.28
N ARG A 278 -7.71 1.99 7.07
CA ARG A 278 -6.35 2.30 6.64
C ARG A 278 -6.08 3.80 6.59
N GLU A 279 -7.05 4.59 6.13
CA GLU A 279 -6.91 6.06 6.08
C GLU A 279 -6.81 6.62 7.51
N VAL A 280 -7.64 6.12 8.43
CA VAL A 280 -7.61 6.48 9.86
C VAL A 280 -6.26 6.15 10.50
N LEU A 281 -5.70 4.97 10.21
CA LEU A 281 -4.39 4.56 10.73
C LEU A 281 -3.26 5.35 10.09
N LYS A 282 -3.33 5.64 8.79
CA LYS A 282 -2.35 6.47 8.09
C LYS A 282 -2.30 7.88 8.66
N GLU A 283 -3.45 8.49 8.93
CA GLU A 283 -3.53 9.80 9.58
C GLU A 283 -2.99 9.76 11.01
N TYR A 284 -3.33 8.72 11.79
CA TYR A 284 -2.76 8.53 13.12
C TYR A 284 -1.23 8.46 13.07
N SER A 285 -0.68 7.61 12.20
CA SER A 285 0.77 7.46 12.01
C SER A 285 1.41 8.77 11.57
N LYS A 286 0.77 9.51 10.65
CA LYS A 286 1.28 10.83 10.23
C LYS A 286 1.38 11.80 11.41
N ASN A 287 0.39 11.82 12.29
CA ASN A 287 0.33 12.76 13.42
C ASN A 287 1.20 12.35 14.62
N HIS A 288 1.47 11.05 14.82
CA HIS A 288 2.18 10.55 16.00
C HIS A 288 3.63 10.11 15.71
N TRP A 289 3.92 9.69 14.48
CA TRP A 289 5.21 9.17 14.06
C TRP A 289 5.92 10.04 13.00
N MET A 290 5.18 10.93 12.33
CA MET A 290 5.70 11.83 11.30
C MET A 290 5.37 13.30 11.57
N SER A 291 5.14 13.67 12.83
CA SER A 291 4.95 15.07 13.21
C SER A 291 6.29 15.78 13.38
N GLU A 292 6.26 17.11 13.38
CA GLU A 292 7.43 17.96 13.61
C GLU A 292 8.08 17.67 14.99
N ASP A 293 7.27 17.33 15.99
CA ASP A 293 7.72 17.08 17.37
C ASP A 293 8.18 15.64 17.64
N ARG A 294 7.70 14.65 16.88
CA ARG A 294 7.98 13.21 17.09
C ARG A 294 8.16 12.46 15.77
N ASN A 295 9.42 12.18 15.45
CA ASN A 295 9.80 11.32 14.32
C ASN A 295 10.25 9.92 14.77
N PHE A 296 10.32 8.98 13.83
CA PHE A 296 10.78 7.60 14.05
C PHE A 296 12.11 7.50 14.81
N THR A 297 13.09 8.32 14.47
CA THR A 297 14.42 8.30 15.09
C THR A 297 14.37 8.70 16.56
N ARG A 298 13.59 9.72 16.90
CA ARG A 298 13.38 10.18 18.28
C ARG A 298 12.70 9.08 19.10
N TYR A 299 11.66 8.46 18.56
CA TYR A 299 10.96 7.39 19.27
C TYR A 299 11.83 6.15 19.47
N ALA A 300 12.61 5.76 18.46
CA ALA A 300 13.61 4.69 18.57
C ALA A 300 14.57 4.95 19.73
N TYR A 301 15.04 6.19 19.83
CA TYR A 301 15.96 6.63 20.86
C TYR A 301 15.32 6.59 22.25
N GLU A 302 14.15 7.22 22.42
CA GLU A 302 13.38 7.24 23.67
C GLU A 302 13.06 5.82 24.16
N ARG A 303 12.94 4.84 23.25
CA ARG A 303 12.66 3.43 23.59
C ARG A 303 13.92 2.56 23.72
N SER A 304 15.10 3.07 23.38
CA SER A 304 16.38 2.36 23.50
C SER A 304 17.32 3.11 24.45
N PHE A 305 18.27 3.88 23.90
CA PHE A 305 19.29 4.62 24.65
C PHE A 305 18.70 5.57 25.70
N GLY A 306 17.56 6.22 25.39
CA GLY A 306 16.87 7.15 26.30
C GLY A 306 16.39 6.50 27.59
N THR A 307 16.25 5.16 27.61
CA THR A 307 15.86 4.40 28.81
C THR A 307 17.05 3.83 29.58
N TYR A 308 18.28 4.11 29.16
CA TYR A 308 19.49 3.50 29.75
C TYR A 308 19.47 1.95 29.74
N ASN A 309 18.66 1.34 28.87
CA ASN A 309 18.47 -0.11 28.81
C ASN A 309 19.43 -0.74 27.79
N VAL A 310 20.38 -1.53 28.29
CA VAL A 310 21.45 -2.12 27.47
C VAL A 310 20.89 -3.09 26.42
N GLU A 311 19.90 -3.91 26.77
CA GLU A 311 19.30 -4.91 25.86
C GLU A 311 18.55 -4.24 24.71
N LYS A 312 17.68 -3.27 24.99
CA LYS A 312 16.93 -2.55 23.95
C LYS A 312 17.86 -1.76 23.03
N SER A 313 18.91 -1.16 23.58
CA SER A 313 19.95 -0.54 22.77
C SER A 313 20.68 -1.56 21.91
N ARG A 314 21.04 -2.73 22.45
CA ARG A 314 21.67 -3.81 21.68
C ARG A 314 20.77 -4.29 20.54
N ASP A 315 19.49 -4.51 20.79
CA ASP A 315 18.50 -4.90 19.78
C ASP A 315 18.42 -3.86 18.65
N TYR A 316 18.32 -2.58 19.01
CA TYR A 316 18.28 -1.48 18.04
C TYR A 316 19.58 -1.39 17.23
N ILE A 317 20.75 -1.54 17.86
CA ILE A 317 22.05 -1.53 17.18
C ILE A 317 22.20 -2.73 16.22
N ASN A 318 21.72 -3.90 16.62
CA ASN A 318 21.87 -5.12 15.82
C ASN A 318 20.95 -5.15 14.61
N ASN A 319 19.69 -4.73 14.76
CA ASN A 319 18.75 -4.68 13.66
C ASN A 319 17.75 -3.52 13.84
N PRO A 320 18.13 -2.30 13.38
CA PRO A 320 17.30 -1.13 13.56
C PRO A 320 15.93 -1.23 12.89
N ILE A 321 15.85 -1.87 11.72
CA ILE A 321 14.58 -2.08 11.00
C ILE A 321 13.64 -2.96 11.82
N LEU A 322 14.14 -4.08 12.34
CA LEU A 322 13.33 -5.02 13.12
C LEU A 322 12.85 -4.39 14.42
N PHE A 323 13.74 -3.66 15.11
CA PHE A 323 13.40 -2.93 16.32
C PHE A 323 12.28 -1.91 16.07
N MET A 324 12.40 -1.13 15.01
CA MET A 324 11.40 -0.11 14.64
C MET A 324 10.07 -0.71 14.20
N THR A 325 10.12 -1.80 13.43
CA THR A 325 8.93 -2.55 13.03
C THR A 325 8.20 -3.09 14.25
N LYS A 326 8.92 -3.62 15.25
CA LYS A 326 8.35 -4.10 16.50
C LYS A 326 7.67 -2.97 17.28
N LEU A 327 8.36 -1.84 17.47
CA LEU A 327 7.79 -0.67 18.15
C LEU A 327 6.52 -0.16 17.48
N PHE A 328 6.54 -0.05 16.14
CA PHE A 328 5.38 0.38 15.39
C PHE A 328 4.21 -0.58 15.53
N ASN A 329 4.46 -1.88 15.37
CA ASN A 329 3.41 -2.90 15.50
C ASN A 329 2.80 -2.90 16.90
N GLU A 330 3.61 -2.81 17.95
CA GLU A 330 3.16 -2.72 19.34
C GLU A 330 2.25 -1.50 19.55
N GLU A 331 2.61 -0.34 18.99
CA GLU A 331 1.77 0.86 19.12
C GLU A 331 0.45 0.75 18.36
N ILE A 332 0.48 0.24 17.12
CA ILE A 332 -0.75 -0.01 16.36
C ILE A 332 -1.64 -1.01 17.11
N ASP A 333 -1.06 -2.04 17.72
CA ASP A 333 -1.79 -3.02 18.53
C ASP A 333 -2.45 -2.41 19.77
N LEU A 334 -1.85 -1.40 20.38
CA LEU A 334 -2.44 -0.66 21.50
C LEU A 334 -3.69 0.13 21.08
N ILE A 335 -3.68 0.73 19.89
CA ILE A 335 -4.77 1.61 19.44
C ILE A 335 -5.84 0.92 18.58
N LYS A 336 -5.51 -0.21 17.93
CA LYS A 336 -6.35 -0.78 16.86
C LYS A 336 -7.78 -1.03 17.30
N ASN A 337 -7.97 -1.61 18.49
CA ASN A 337 -9.30 -1.94 19.00
C ASN A 337 -10.15 -0.70 19.25
N ALA A 338 -9.54 0.37 19.78
CA ALA A 338 -10.24 1.63 20.02
C ALA A 338 -10.63 2.33 18.70
N LYS A 339 -9.74 2.31 17.69
CA LYS A 339 -10.01 2.88 16.37
C LYS A 339 -11.08 2.10 15.61
N ILE A 340 -11.01 0.77 15.62
CA ILE A 340 -12.02 -0.12 15.02
C ILE A 340 -13.38 0.09 15.70
N LYS A 341 -13.42 0.11 17.04
CA LYS A 341 -14.67 0.33 17.78
C LYS A 341 -15.34 1.64 17.38
N ARG A 342 -14.58 2.75 17.38
CA ARG A 342 -15.11 4.06 16.95
C ARG A 342 -15.63 4.01 15.52
N ARG A 343 -14.90 3.38 14.61
CA ARG A 343 -15.32 3.27 13.21
C ARG A 343 -16.61 2.46 13.05
N LEU A 344 -16.77 1.38 13.81
CA LEU A 344 -18.01 0.59 13.82
C LEU A 344 -19.20 1.42 14.31
N GLU A 345 -19.02 2.25 15.33
CA GLU A 345 -20.04 3.17 15.83
C GLU A 345 -20.42 4.22 14.78
N GLU A 346 -19.44 4.80 14.07
CA GLU A 346 -19.66 5.74 12.96
C GLU A 346 -20.44 5.10 11.81
N ILE A 347 -20.04 3.89 11.39
CA ILE A 347 -20.73 3.14 10.32
C ILE A 347 -22.16 2.85 10.72
N LYS A 348 -22.37 2.33 11.94
CA LYS A 348 -23.71 2.01 12.43
C LYS A 348 -24.60 3.25 12.40
N LYS A 349 -24.10 4.37 12.95
CA LYS A 349 -24.85 5.63 12.99
C LYS A 349 -25.19 6.12 11.59
N ALA A 350 -24.21 6.16 10.69
CA ALA A 350 -24.41 6.63 9.33
C ALA A 350 -25.38 5.73 8.54
N MET A 351 -25.37 4.42 8.78
CA MET A 351 -26.34 3.49 8.18
C MET A 351 -27.75 3.67 8.76
N ASP A 352 -27.87 3.79 10.09
CA ASP A 352 -29.16 4.05 10.75
C ASP A 352 -29.74 5.40 10.29
N ASP A 353 -28.89 6.43 10.08
CA ASP A 353 -29.29 7.74 9.54
C ASP A 353 -29.74 7.65 8.08
N ALA A 354 -29.01 6.92 7.22
CA ALA A 354 -29.35 6.74 5.81
C ALA A 354 -30.66 5.95 5.62
N LEU A 355 -30.88 4.90 6.43
CA LEU A 355 -32.13 4.14 6.41
C LEU A 355 -33.30 4.99 6.92
N ARG A 356 -33.09 5.82 7.95
CA ARG A 356 -34.11 6.77 8.42
C ARG A 356 -34.48 7.77 7.32
N GLU A 357 -33.49 8.35 6.65
CA GLU A 357 -33.71 9.27 5.52
C GLU A 357 -34.49 8.59 4.39
N LEU A 358 -34.21 7.31 4.09
CA LEU A 358 -35.01 6.55 3.13
C LEU A 358 -36.49 6.42 3.58
N GLY A 359 -36.73 6.15 4.86
CA GLY A 359 -38.08 6.12 5.42
C GLY A 359 -38.80 7.47 5.37
N GLU A 360 -38.06 8.57 5.55
CA GLU A 360 -38.56 9.94 5.36
C GLU A 360 -38.95 10.18 3.90
N ILE A 361 -38.12 9.80 2.93
CA ILE A 361 -38.42 9.92 1.49
C ILE A 361 -39.71 9.15 1.14
N ILE A 362 -39.84 7.91 1.61
CA ILE A 362 -41.04 7.09 1.39
C ILE A 362 -42.27 7.79 1.99
N SER A 363 -42.15 8.33 3.21
CA SER A 363 -43.25 9.01 3.90
C SER A 363 -43.65 10.34 3.26
N ASP A 364 -42.68 11.13 2.82
CA ASP A 364 -42.91 12.41 2.14
C ASP A 364 -43.62 12.22 0.80
N TRP A 365 -43.29 11.14 0.08
CA TRP A 365 -43.96 10.82 -1.17
C TRP A 365 -45.48 10.66 -0.98
N GLN A 366 -45.93 10.03 0.11
CA GLN A 366 -47.36 9.91 0.43
C GLN A 366 -48.07 11.27 0.44
N GLN A 367 -47.39 12.32 0.90
CA GLN A 367 -47.96 13.67 1.00
C GLN A 367 -48.01 14.39 -0.36
N ARG A 368 -47.16 13.98 -1.32
CA ARG A 368 -47.04 14.60 -2.64
C ARG A 368 -48.00 14.00 -3.67
N VAL A 369 -48.48 12.78 -3.46
CA VAL A 369 -49.47 12.15 -4.36
C VAL A 369 -50.80 12.90 -4.23
N PRO A 370 -51.28 13.60 -5.26
CA PRO A 370 -52.56 14.30 -5.18
C PRO A 370 -53.67 13.26 -5.02
N THR A 371 -54.46 13.37 -3.96
CA THR A 371 -55.67 12.55 -3.73
C THR A 371 -56.70 12.66 -4.87
N THR A 372 -56.49 13.56 -5.82
CA THR A 372 -57.41 13.92 -6.91
C THR A 372 -56.95 13.48 -8.31
N THR A 373 -55.73 12.98 -8.52
CA THR A 373 -55.27 12.48 -9.84
C THR A 373 -55.44 10.97 -9.95
N LEU A 374 -56.68 10.56 -10.25
CA LEU A 374 -57.11 9.15 -10.37
C LEU A 374 -56.53 8.38 -11.57
N TYR A 375 -55.65 8.97 -12.42
CA TYR A 375 -55.38 8.39 -13.75
C TYR A 375 -53.96 8.55 -14.33
N GLU A 376 -52.96 9.05 -13.60
CA GLU A 376 -51.58 9.08 -14.12
C GLU A 376 -50.75 7.96 -13.49
N ASN A 377 -50.24 7.07 -14.34
CA ASN A 377 -49.27 6.05 -13.92
C ASN A 377 -48.01 6.76 -13.44
N PHE A 378 -47.55 6.43 -12.22
CA PHE A 378 -46.28 6.90 -11.69
C PHE A 378 -45.19 5.87 -11.92
N THR A 379 -43.95 6.31 -12.05
CA THR A 379 -42.78 5.45 -12.10
C THR A 379 -42.11 5.41 -10.74
N LEU A 380 -41.45 4.29 -10.42
CA LEU A 380 -40.69 4.11 -9.18
C LEU A 380 -39.62 5.21 -8.98
N GLU A 381 -39.02 5.70 -10.06
CA GLU A 381 -38.04 6.79 -10.04
C GLU A 381 -38.65 8.10 -9.54
N GLU A 382 -39.87 8.43 -9.92
CA GLU A 382 -40.58 9.65 -9.50
C GLU A 382 -40.90 9.66 -8.00
N ILE A 383 -40.97 8.48 -7.36
CA ILE A 383 -41.13 8.34 -5.90
C ILE A 383 -39.89 8.89 -5.16
N PHE A 384 -38.70 8.63 -5.70
CA PHE A 384 -37.43 8.93 -5.06
C PHE A 384 -36.76 10.21 -5.58
N GLN A 385 -37.36 10.92 -6.54
CA GLN A 385 -36.90 12.24 -6.97
C GLN A 385 -37.08 13.26 -5.83
N LYS A 386 -35.97 13.72 -5.25
CA LYS A 386 -35.96 14.95 -4.45
C LYS A 386 -36.20 16.13 -5.39
N THR A 387 -37.26 16.90 -5.16
CA THR A 387 -37.39 18.27 -5.68
C THR A 387 -36.17 19.05 -5.17
N GLU A 388 -35.33 19.52 -6.09
CA GLU A 388 -34.02 20.19 -5.90
C GLU A 388 -32.77 19.28 -5.91
N ILE A 389 -32.36 18.86 -7.11
CA ILE A 389 -30.94 18.62 -7.38
C ILE A 389 -30.31 19.96 -7.76
N ARG A 390 -29.60 20.58 -6.81
CA ARG A 390 -28.57 21.57 -7.15
C ARG A 390 -27.49 20.83 -7.92
N ASN A 391 -27.40 21.12 -9.21
CA ASN A 391 -26.29 20.76 -10.07
C ASN A 391 -25.04 21.50 -9.62
N ASP A 392 -24.37 21.02 -8.58
CA ASP A 392 -23.00 21.43 -8.28
C ASP A 392 -22.12 20.18 -8.20
N ALA A 393 -21.41 19.96 -9.31
CA ALA A 393 -20.39 18.94 -9.58
C ALA A 393 -20.87 17.48 -9.65
N GLU A 394 -20.68 16.85 -10.82
CA GLU A 394 -20.55 15.39 -10.92
C GLU A 394 -19.43 14.96 -9.96
N PRO A 395 -19.72 14.25 -8.86
CA PRO A 395 -18.67 13.63 -8.09
C PRO A 395 -18.10 12.52 -8.96
N SER A 396 -16.77 12.42 -9.02
CA SER A 396 -16.15 11.21 -9.54
C SER A 396 -16.78 10.01 -8.84
N SER A 397 -17.16 8.97 -9.59
CA SER A 397 -17.97 7.85 -9.09
C SER A 397 -17.35 7.12 -7.89
N PHE A 398 -16.09 7.35 -7.56
CA PHE A 398 -15.41 6.72 -6.41
C PHE A 398 -15.62 7.48 -5.08
N GLU A 399 -15.89 8.80 -5.15
CA GLU A 399 -16.04 9.66 -3.98
C GLU A 399 -17.47 9.63 -3.42
N SER A 400 -18.47 9.36 -4.27
CA SER A 400 -19.86 9.17 -3.85
C SER A 400 -20.02 7.96 -2.92
N TYR A 401 -19.41 6.81 -3.24
CA TYR A 401 -19.50 5.59 -2.42
C TYR A 401 -18.77 5.66 -1.06
N LYS A 402 -17.93 6.68 -0.82
CA LYS A 402 -17.34 6.90 0.50
C LYS A 402 -18.37 7.41 1.52
N LYS A 403 -19.49 7.97 1.06
CA LYS A 403 -20.56 8.50 1.92
C LYS A 403 -21.71 7.49 2.00
N ILE A 404 -22.18 7.21 3.21
CA ILE A 404 -23.41 6.46 3.43
C ILE A 404 -24.57 7.46 3.39
N SER A 405 -25.48 7.36 2.41
CA SER A 405 -26.69 8.19 2.31
C SER A 405 -27.83 7.41 1.68
N ALA A 406 -29.08 7.88 1.85
CA ALA A 406 -30.24 7.22 1.27
C ALA A 406 -30.13 7.10 -0.27
N GLU A 407 -29.64 8.15 -0.94
CA GLU A 407 -29.50 8.18 -2.40
C GLU A 407 -28.57 7.07 -2.91
N ASN A 408 -27.41 6.91 -2.25
CA ASN A 408 -26.44 5.89 -2.63
C ASN A 408 -26.98 4.46 -2.39
N LEU A 409 -27.83 4.28 -1.38
CA LEU A 409 -28.43 2.98 -1.07
C LEU A 409 -29.52 2.57 -2.07
N ILE A 410 -30.18 3.54 -2.72
CA ILE A 410 -31.28 3.27 -3.66
C ILE A 410 -30.89 3.44 -5.13
N GLU A 411 -29.70 3.98 -5.43
CA GLU A 411 -29.26 4.28 -6.80
C GLU A 411 -29.41 3.08 -7.74
N ASP A 412 -28.89 1.91 -7.34
CA ASP A 412 -28.97 0.69 -8.14
C ASP A 412 -30.42 0.20 -8.32
N ALA A 413 -31.22 0.30 -7.24
CA ALA A 413 -32.62 -0.07 -7.29
C ALA A 413 -33.42 0.80 -8.27
N ILE A 414 -33.21 2.12 -8.24
CA ILE A 414 -33.82 3.08 -9.18
C ILE A 414 -33.33 2.81 -10.60
N ARG A 415 -32.04 2.55 -10.79
CA ARG A 415 -31.48 2.29 -12.12
C ARG A 415 -32.09 1.05 -12.79
N ILE A 416 -32.48 0.05 -12.00
CA ILE A 416 -33.05 -1.21 -12.49
C ILE A 416 -34.58 -1.14 -12.57
N LEU A 417 -35.23 -0.65 -11.52
CA LEU A 417 -36.69 -0.72 -11.31
C LEU A 417 -37.40 0.63 -11.50
N GLY A 418 -36.66 1.73 -11.65
CA GLY A 418 -37.21 3.08 -11.63
C GLY A 418 -38.31 3.34 -12.64
N LYS A 419 -38.35 2.58 -13.75
CA LYS A 419 -39.35 2.74 -14.82
C LYS A 419 -40.56 1.82 -14.70
N CYS A 420 -40.67 1.03 -13.64
CA CYS A 420 -41.86 0.24 -13.36
C CYS A 420 -43.06 1.19 -13.14
N ALA A 421 -44.12 1.00 -13.91
CA ALA A 421 -45.34 1.78 -13.80
C ALA A 421 -46.20 1.29 -12.62
N ILE A 422 -46.64 2.23 -11.79
CA ILE A 422 -47.46 2.04 -10.60
C ILE A 422 -48.85 2.61 -10.90
N SER A 423 -49.81 1.71 -11.11
CA SER A 423 -51.19 2.04 -11.46
C SER A 423 -52.05 2.50 -10.27
N SER A 424 -51.73 2.04 -9.04
CA SER A 424 -52.37 2.44 -7.78
C SER A 424 -51.30 2.89 -6.78
N PRO A 425 -50.97 4.19 -6.76
CA PRO A 425 -49.93 4.74 -5.88
C PRO A 425 -50.17 4.46 -4.39
N GLN A 426 -51.43 4.54 -3.93
CA GLN A 426 -51.74 4.34 -2.51
C GLN A 426 -51.55 2.89 -2.06
N ASP A 427 -52.01 1.92 -2.85
CA ASP A 427 -51.82 0.50 -2.51
C ASP A 427 -50.33 0.13 -2.54
N PHE A 428 -49.58 0.66 -3.51
CA PHE A 428 -48.13 0.46 -3.58
C PHE A 428 -47.42 1.11 -2.38
N TYR A 429 -47.86 2.27 -1.91
CA TYR A 429 -47.29 2.92 -0.73
C TYR A 429 -47.40 2.05 0.52
N ASP A 430 -48.58 1.51 0.79
CA ASP A 430 -48.82 0.72 2.00
C ASP A 430 -47.91 -0.52 2.02
N ILE A 431 -47.74 -1.18 0.87
CA ILE A 431 -46.84 -2.32 0.68
C ILE A 431 -45.36 -1.91 0.79
N LEU A 432 -44.96 -0.82 0.13
CA LEU A 432 -43.58 -0.33 0.15
C LEU A 432 -43.16 0.03 1.58
N LYS A 433 -44.07 0.62 2.36
CA LYS A 433 -43.86 0.96 3.77
C LYS A 433 -43.74 -0.28 4.65
N GLU A 434 -44.55 -1.31 4.40
CA GLU A 434 -44.46 -2.59 5.11
C GLU A 434 -43.11 -3.27 4.86
N GLU A 435 -42.71 -3.41 3.59
CA GLU A 435 -41.43 -4.01 3.22
C GLU A 435 -40.23 -3.18 3.70
N TYR A 436 -40.32 -1.84 3.71
CA TYR A 436 -39.32 -0.97 4.32
C TYR A 436 -39.12 -1.29 5.81
N ASN A 437 -40.21 -1.36 6.57
CA ASN A 437 -40.15 -1.62 8.02
C ASN A 437 -39.56 -3.00 8.31
N LYS A 438 -39.94 -3.99 7.50
CA LYS A 438 -39.39 -5.35 7.56
C LYS A 438 -37.89 -5.35 7.26
N TYR A 439 -37.46 -4.73 6.17
CA TYR A 439 -36.05 -4.63 5.79
C TYR A 439 -35.20 -3.94 6.89
N VAL A 440 -35.67 -2.81 7.43
CA VAL A 440 -34.96 -2.11 8.51
C VAL A 440 -34.84 -2.98 9.75
N THR A 441 -35.90 -3.72 10.09
CA THR A 441 -35.88 -4.66 11.23
C THR A 441 -34.89 -5.80 11.00
N GLU A 442 -34.89 -6.40 9.82
CA GLU A 442 -33.96 -7.46 9.43
C GLU A 442 -32.51 -6.98 9.45
N PHE A 443 -32.22 -5.81 8.89
CA PHE A 443 -30.91 -5.19 8.95
C PHE A 443 -30.44 -4.97 10.39
N GLN A 444 -31.31 -4.40 11.25
CA GLN A 444 -30.98 -4.15 12.65
C GLN A 444 -30.69 -5.44 13.42
N ASN A 445 -31.42 -6.52 13.14
CA ASN A 445 -31.18 -7.83 13.74
C ASN A 445 -29.87 -8.44 13.23
N SER A 446 -29.66 -8.47 11.91
CA SER A 446 -28.43 -8.98 11.29
C SER A 446 -27.18 -8.24 11.77
N TRP A 447 -27.25 -6.91 11.89
CA TRP A 447 -26.16 -6.10 12.43
C TRP A 447 -25.79 -6.49 13.86
N LYS A 448 -26.78 -6.72 14.72
CA LYS A 448 -26.59 -7.13 16.12
C LYS A 448 -26.07 -8.56 16.25
N GLU A 449 -26.57 -9.48 15.42
CA GLU A 449 -26.24 -10.90 15.48
C GLU A 449 -24.83 -11.19 14.96
N LYS A 450 -24.47 -10.58 13.81
CA LYS A 450 -23.22 -10.94 13.12
C LYS A 450 -22.54 -9.77 12.39
N GLY A 451 -23.30 -8.82 11.85
CA GLY A 451 -22.77 -7.78 10.95
C GLY A 451 -21.64 -6.94 11.58
N ALA A 452 -21.80 -6.53 12.85
CA ALA A 452 -20.77 -5.77 13.55
C ALA A 452 -19.46 -6.58 13.74
N ASP A 453 -19.58 -7.87 14.02
CA ASP A 453 -18.45 -8.77 14.25
C ASP A 453 -17.72 -9.14 12.96
N ASP A 454 -18.44 -9.34 11.87
CA ASP A 454 -17.84 -9.58 10.56
C ASP A 454 -17.09 -8.32 10.06
N CYS A 455 -17.69 -7.13 10.20
CA CYS A 455 -17.02 -5.86 9.91
C CYS A 455 -15.76 -5.69 10.75
N ARG A 456 -15.81 -6.01 12.06
CA ARG A 456 -14.67 -5.96 12.97
C ARG A 456 -13.53 -6.85 12.49
N LYS A 457 -13.81 -8.12 12.14
CA LYS A 457 -12.80 -9.06 11.64
C LYS A 457 -12.14 -8.57 10.35
N SER A 458 -12.94 -8.06 9.42
CA SER A 458 -12.44 -7.49 8.17
C SER A 458 -11.51 -6.29 8.43
N MET A 459 -11.91 -5.35 9.30
CA MET A 459 -11.05 -4.23 9.67
C MET A 459 -9.75 -4.67 10.35
N VAL A 460 -9.79 -5.71 11.20
CA VAL A 460 -8.56 -6.28 11.80
C VAL A 460 -7.60 -6.78 10.73
N MET A 461 -8.10 -7.47 9.70
CA MET A 461 -7.27 -7.89 8.56
C MET A 461 -6.65 -6.68 7.84
N GLU A 462 -7.44 -5.63 7.63
CA GLU A 462 -6.95 -4.39 7.01
C GLU A 462 -5.90 -3.67 7.86
N VAL A 463 -5.98 -3.75 9.19
CA VAL A 463 -4.92 -3.25 10.10
C VAL A 463 -3.62 -4.04 9.92
N GLU A 464 -3.67 -5.37 9.86
CA GLU A 464 -2.47 -6.18 9.65
C GLU A 464 -1.86 -5.94 8.27
N ASN A 465 -2.70 -5.80 7.23
CA ASN A 465 -2.24 -5.40 5.90
C ASN A 465 -1.61 -4.00 5.90
N PHE A 466 -2.17 -3.06 6.66
CA PHE A 466 -1.60 -1.72 6.81
C PHE A 466 -0.20 -1.77 7.41
N LYS A 467 0.00 -2.53 8.50
CA LYS A 467 1.32 -2.70 9.13
C LYS A 467 2.39 -3.18 8.15
N LEU A 468 2.06 -4.19 7.34
CA LEU A 468 2.96 -4.71 6.33
C LEU A 468 3.30 -3.67 5.25
N SER A 469 2.29 -2.91 4.80
CA SER A 469 2.48 -1.90 3.74
C SER A 469 3.20 -0.63 4.20
N TYR A 470 3.14 -0.30 5.50
CA TYR A 470 3.71 0.93 6.04
C TYR A 470 5.18 0.77 6.46
N SER A 471 5.78 -0.43 6.30
CA SER A 471 7.16 -0.71 6.72
C SER A 471 8.19 0.21 6.08
N ASP A 472 8.00 0.57 4.80
CA ASP A 472 8.96 1.41 4.07
C ASP A 472 9.00 2.85 4.61
N GLU A 473 7.86 3.36 5.07
CA GLU A 473 7.74 4.69 5.70
C GLU A 473 8.45 4.75 7.07
N ILE A 474 8.49 3.61 7.79
CA ILE A 474 9.16 3.46 9.09
C ILE A 474 10.68 3.40 8.94
N ILE A 475 11.15 2.70 7.90
CA ILE A 475 12.59 2.52 7.64
C ILE A 475 13.24 3.87 7.34
N GLY A 476 12.61 4.63 6.43
CA GLY A 476 13.07 5.93 5.98
C GLY A 476 14.51 5.94 5.44
N CYS A 477 15.30 6.99 5.71
CA CYS A 477 16.67 7.13 5.19
C CYS A 477 17.59 6.02 5.70
N ARG A 478 18.29 5.37 4.77
CA ARG A 478 19.24 4.28 5.05
C ARG A 478 20.70 4.74 5.13
N HIS A 479 20.95 6.05 5.01
CA HIS A 479 22.31 6.58 5.10
C HIS A 479 22.83 6.44 6.54
N ILE A 480 24.07 6.00 6.64
CA ILE A 480 24.78 5.94 7.93
C ILE A 480 25.20 7.37 8.26
N CYS A 481 24.54 7.96 9.26
CA CYS A 481 24.94 9.25 9.77
C CYS A 481 26.30 9.12 10.49
N PRO A 482 27.28 10.00 10.24
CA PRO A 482 28.62 9.90 10.84
C PRO A 482 28.61 9.97 12.38
N SER A 483 27.62 10.62 12.98
CA SER A 483 27.32 10.51 14.42
C SER A 483 25.89 10.98 14.70
N LYS A 484 25.27 10.55 15.80
CA LYS A 484 23.88 10.88 16.12
C LYS A 484 23.70 12.40 16.16
N CYS A 485 22.77 12.90 15.37
CA CYS A 485 22.09 14.16 15.64
C CYS A 485 20.59 13.90 15.75
N GLU A 486 19.99 14.34 16.85
CA GLU A 486 18.61 14.81 16.77
C GLU A 486 18.65 16.12 15.99
N LEU A 487 18.75 16.04 14.66
CA LEU A 487 18.52 17.22 13.84
C LEU A 487 17.07 17.64 14.09
N PRO A 488 16.80 18.83 14.65
CA PRO A 488 15.44 19.33 14.73
C PRO A 488 14.92 19.57 13.31
N GLU A 489 13.61 19.38 13.13
CA GLU A 489 12.88 19.82 11.93
C GLU A 489 13.61 19.53 10.62
N HIS A 490 13.69 18.26 10.24
CA HIS A 490 13.78 17.93 8.84
C HIS A 490 12.60 18.59 8.13
N GLU A 491 12.85 19.55 7.23
CA GLU A 491 11.80 20.11 6.38
C GLU A 491 10.95 18.97 5.82
N ILE A 492 9.65 19.20 5.63
CA ILE A 492 8.68 18.24 5.06
C ILE A 492 9.22 17.57 3.78
N ASN A 493 10.16 18.22 3.09
CA ASN A 493 10.75 17.82 1.81
C ASN A 493 12.07 17.04 1.92
N THR A 494 12.62 16.83 3.12
CA THR A 494 13.86 16.05 3.30
C THR A 494 13.51 14.61 3.70
N ASN A 495 13.92 13.64 2.88
CA ASN A 495 13.68 12.20 3.09
C ASN A 495 14.48 11.60 4.28
N HIS A 496 14.93 12.43 5.23
CA HIS A 496 15.97 12.10 6.20
C HIS A 496 15.42 11.66 7.58
N ARG A 497 14.31 10.92 7.58
CA ARG A 497 13.71 10.28 8.76
C ARG A 497 14.31 8.88 8.84
N ALA A 498 15.10 8.48 9.83
CA ALA A 498 15.89 7.24 9.69
C ALA A 498 15.87 6.33 10.91
N SER A 499 15.66 5.03 10.65
CA SER A 499 15.94 3.97 11.60
C SER A 499 17.45 3.77 11.86
N PHE A 500 18.34 4.42 11.09
CA PHE A 500 19.79 4.13 11.06
C PHE A 500 20.69 5.21 11.69
N HIS A 501 20.12 6.22 12.38
CA HIS A 501 20.89 7.28 13.03
C HIS A 501 21.43 6.85 14.40
N LEU A 502 22.50 6.08 14.36
CA LEU A 502 23.27 5.70 15.54
C LEU A 502 24.55 6.53 15.61
N MET A 503 25.13 6.68 16.81
CA MET A 503 26.47 7.25 16.94
C MET A 503 27.50 6.34 16.25
N GLY A 504 28.54 6.94 15.66
CA GLY A 504 29.51 6.23 14.82
C GLY A 504 30.11 4.99 15.47
N CYS A 505 30.42 5.00 16.77
CA CYS A 505 30.94 3.82 17.47
C CYS A 505 30.00 2.61 17.44
N PHE A 506 28.68 2.82 17.38
CA PHE A 506 27.71 1.72 17.32
C PHE A 506 27.54 1.15 15.91
N THR A 507 28.01 1.87 14.89
CA THR A 507 27.99 1.46 13.47
C THR A 507 29.37 1.06 12.96
N GLY A 508 30.40 1.07 13.81
CA GLY A 508 31.76 0.67 13.46
C GLY A 508 32.64 1.78 12.87
N VAL A 509 32.25 3.05 13.00
CA VAL A 509 33.07 4.19 12.59
C VAL A 509 34.30 4.26 13.48
N GLN A 510 35.46 4.38 12.83
CA GLN A 510 36.77 4.37 13.47
C GLN A 510 37.66 5.49 12.94
N ALA A 511 38.55 5.99 13.80
CA ALA A 511 39.55 6.97 13.41
C ALA A 511 40.52 6.39 12.38
N HIS A 512 40.76 7.15 11.32
CA HIS A 512 41.72 6.81 10.28
C HIS A 512 43.10 6.56 10.91
N LYS A 513 43.82 5.53 10.43
CA LYS A 513 45.16 5.09 10.87
C LYS A 513 45.23 4.35 12.22
N THR A 514 44.39 4.68 13.19
CA THR A 514 44.47 4.06 14.54
C THR A 514 43.45 2.95 14.75
N ASN A 515 42.38 2.90 13.95
CA ASN A 515 41.21 2.04 14.16
C ASN A 515 40.51 2.29 15.50
N ASN A 516 40.82 3.39 16.19
CA ASN A 516 40.17 3.75 17.45
C ASN A 516 38.69 3.99 17.21
N ALA A 517 37.82 3.42 18.05
CA ALA A 517 36.38 3.67 17.99
C ALA A 517 36.10 5.17 18.03
N TYR A 518 35.16 5.65 17.20
CA TYR A 518 34.80 7.06 17.13
C TYR A 518 33.79 7.42 18.22
N LEU A 519 34.27 8.05 19.31
CA LEU A 519 33.51 8.25 20.55
C LEU A 519 32.84 9.62 20.71
N LEU A 520 32.84 10.46 19.67
CA LEU A 520 32.24 11.79 19.72
C LEU A 520 30.85 11.83 19.09
N ILE A 521 30.00 12.71 19.60
CA ILE A 521 28.69 13.02 19.04
C ILE A 521 28.81 14.29 18.18
N CYS A 522 28.02 14.37 17.09
CA CYS A 522 28.15 15.38 16.03
C CYS A 522 28.25 16.83 16.52
N ASN A 523 27.45 17.21 17.51
CA ASN A 523 27.37 18.60 17.99
C ASN A 523 28.35 18.87 19.15
N GLU A 524 29.15 17.90 19.58
CA GLU A 524 30.19 18.16 20.58
C GLU A 524 31.24 19.11 19.97
N PRO A 525 31.67 20.16 20.70
CA PRO A 525 32.68 21.11 20.20
C PRO A 525 33.94 20.43 19.67
N ASP A 526 34.37 19.34 20.32
CA ASP A 526 35.54 18.57 19.93
C ASP A 526 35.41 17.94 18.54
N ASN A 527 34.19 17.64 18.07
CA ASN A 527 33.98 17.07 16.73
C ASN A 527 34.37 18.05 15.62
N TYR A 528 34.22 19.36 15.84
CA TYR A 528 34.63 20.40 14.87
C TYR A 528 36.15 20.44 14.63
N LEU A 529 36.93 19.80 15.51
CA LEU A 529 38.38 19.69 15.41
C LEU A 529 38.83 18.39 14.70
N TYR A 530 37.90 17.47 14.39
CA TYR A 530 38.21 16.21 13.74
C TYR A 530 38.21 16.35 12.22
N HIS A 531 39.16 15.63 11.60
CA HIS A 531 39.24 15.49 10.16
C HIS A 531 38.45 14.26 9.73
N TYR A 532 37.62 14.46 8.71
CA TYR A 532 36.80 13.46 8.06
C TYR A 532 37.33 13.22 6.65
N ILE A 533 37.27 11.96 6.22
CA ILE A 533 37.77 11.58 4.90
C ILE A 533 36.61 11.63 3.91
N GLY A 534 36.67 12.61 3.03
CA GLY A 534 35.75 12.79 1.92
C GLY A 534 35.90 11.74 0.82
N GLN A 535 34.91 11.76 -0.06
CA GLN A 535 35.01 11.54 -1.50
C GLN A 535 36.38 11.08 -1.99
N ASN A 536 37.32 12.02 -2.03
CA ASN A 536 38.59 11.90 -2.73
C ASN A 536 39.80 11.61 -1.83
N ASP A 537 39.58 10.95 -0.68
CA ASP A 537 40.62 10.82 0.37
C ASP A 537 41.10 12.19 0.88
N GLU A 538 40.24 13.19 0.73
CA GLU A 538 40.43 14.55 1.19
C GLU A 538 40.12 14.59 2.68
N GLU A 539 41.12 14.92 3.50
CA GLU A 539 40.93 15.15 4.93
C GLU A 539 40.39 16.57 5.11
N LEU A 540 39.09 16.68 5.40
CA LEU A 540 38.39 17.94 5.66
C LEU A 540 37.98 18.02 7.11
N LEU A 541 37.97 19.21 7.71
CA LEU A 541 37.36 19.38 9.03
C LEU A 541 35.86 19.06 8.96
N PHE A 542 35.27 18.64 10.09
CA PHE A 542 33.84 18.27 10.16
C PHE A 542 32.91 19.30 9.50
N GLU A 543 33.16 20.60 9.71
CA GLU A 543 32.41 21.69 9.08
C GLU A 543 32.52 21.68 7.56
N GLU A 544 33.75 21.65 7.03
CA GLU A 544 34.00 21.67 5.58
C GLU A 544 33.48 20.40 4.92
N TYR A 545 33.66 19.26 5.56
CA TYR A 545 33.16 17.97 5.15
C TYR A 545 31.63 18.00 5.03
N THR A 546 30.95 18.48 6.08
CA THR A 546 29.49 18.49 6.12
C THR A 546 28.91 19.51 5.15
N LYS A 547 29.46 20.73 5.08
CA LYS A 547 29.04 21.73 4.08
C LYS A 547 29.19 21.24 2.64
N LYS A 548 30.23 20.44 2.37
CA LYS A 548 30.55 19.96 1.03
C LYS A 548 29.70 18.77 0.59
N TYR A 549 29.51 17.79 1.47
CA TYR A 549 28.87 16.50 1.13
C TYR A 549 27.43 16.38 1.62
N TYR A 550 27.05 17.16 2.63
CA TYR A 550 25.71 17.14 3.24
C TYR A 550 25.25 18.58 3.58
N PRO A 551 25.19 19.49 2.59
CA PRO A 551 24.87 20.90 2.82
C PRO A 551 23.53 21.11 3.53
N GLU A 552 22.58 20.19 3.35
CA GLU A 552 21.29 20.17 4.04
C GLU A 552 21.38 19.85 5.54
N TRP A 553 22.41 19.13 5.99
CA TRP A 553 22.64 18.87 7.42
C TRP A 553 23.28 20.07 8.12
N TRP A 554 24.11 20.83 7.39
CA TRP A 554 24.90 21.91 7.96
C TRP A 554 24.03 22.99 8.64
N GLN A 555 22.94 23.40 7.99
CA GLN A 555 22.01 24.40 8.53
C GLN A 555 21.32 23.96 9.83
N LEU A 556 21.31 22.66 10.11
CA LEU A 556 20.67 22.02 11.26
C LEU A 556 21.66 21.79 12.41
N LEU A 557 22.95 21.56 12.09
CA LEU A 557 24.03 21.38 13.07
C LEU A 557 24.45 22.69 13.76
N GLU A 558 24.38 23.82 13.06
CA GLU A 558 24.70 25.15 13.63
C GLU A 558 23.75 25.59 14.76
N ARG A 559 22.63 24.89 14.98
CA ARG A 559 21.51 25.39 15.80
C ARG A 559 21.38 24.78 17.20
N LYS A 560 22.09 23.70 17.55
CA LYS A 560 21.91 23.04 18.87
C LYS A 560 23.18 22.39 19.41
N ASN A 561 23.60 22.79 20.61
CA ASN A 561 24.49 21.95 21.43
C ASN A 561 23.79 20.60 21.73
N PRO A 562 24.53 19.49 21.83
CA PRO A 562 23.95 18.22 22.21
C PRO A 562 23.43 18.32 23.64
N ASP A 563 22.27 17.72 23.90
CA ASP A 563 21.73 17.62 25.26
C ASP A 563 22.71 16.80 26.13
N GLU A 564 23.08 17.32 27.30
CA GLU A 564 24.00 16.65 28.22
C GLU A 564 23.47 15.25 28.60
N ASP A 565 22.15 15.11 28.73
CA ASP A 565 21.50 13.84 29.03
C ASP A 565 21.68 12.82 27.90
N GLN A 566 21.62 13.27 26.65
CA GLN A 566 21.82 12.43 25.49
C GLN A 566 23.26 11.90 25.42
N ILE A 567 24.24 12.77 25.71
CA ILE A 567 25.65 12.38 25.78
C ILE A 567 25.85 11.33 26.87
N MET A 568 25.26 11.53 28.05
CA MET A 568 25.35 10.59 29.16
C MET A 568 24.75 9.23 28.81
N GLN A 569 23.54 9.18 28.23
CA GLN A 569 22.84 7.97 27.82
C GLN A 569 23.67 7.14 26.84
N VAL A 570 24.15 7.78 25.78
CA VAL A 570 24.91 7.13 24.71
C VAL A 570 26.24 6.58 25.23
N ARG A 571 26.96 7.34 26.07
CA ARG A 571 28.22 6.91 26.69
C ARG A 571 28.01 5.80 27.71
N ALA A 572 26.92 5.82 28.47
CA ALA A 572 26.57 4.76 29.40
C ALA A 572 26.35 3.43 28.67
N ILE A 573 25.59 3.43 27.57
CA ILE A 573 25.39 2.24 26.74
C ILE A 573 26.70 1.75 26.11
N TRP A 574 27.53 2.66 25.59
CA TRP A 574 28.84 2.30 25.05
C TRP A 574 29.70 1.58 26.10
N MET A 575 29.71 2.05 27.34
CA MET A 575 30.51 1.44 28.41
C MET A 575 30.17 -0.05 28.66
N HIS A 576 28.92 -0.45 28.41
CA HIS A 576 28.46 -1.84 28.53
C HIS A 576 28.68 -2.66 27.26
N LEU A 577 28.56 -2.05 26.08
CA LEU A 577 28.63 -2.76 24.79
C LEU A 577 30.01 -2.69 24.10
N LYS A 578 30.94 -1.85 24.55
CA LYS A 578 32.20 -1.56 23.85
C LYS A 578 33.03 -2.80 23.51
N THR A 579 33.11 -3.80 24.39
CA THR A 579 33.90 -5.01 24.12
C THR A 579 33.30 -5.81 22.97
N GLU A 580 31.97 -5.97 22.98
CA GLU A 580 31.21 -6.62 21.92
C GLU A 580 31.35 -5.86 20.60
N LEU A 581 31.12 -4.54 20.62
CA LEU A 581 31.14 -3.68 19.43
C LEU A 581 32.53 -3.54 18.83
N CYS A 582 33.58 -3.35 19.64
CA CYS A 582 34.97 -3.32 19.17
C CYS A 582 35.36 -4.64 18.52
N SER A 583 34.93 -5.78 19.09
CA SER A 583 35.16 -7.09 18.48
C SER A 583 34.41 -7.23 17.15
N LYS A 584 33.12 -6.90 17.13
CA LYS A 584 32.23 -6.99 15.96
C LYS A 584 32.74 -6.15 14.78
N PHE A 585 33.16 -4.93 15.04
CA PHE A 585 33.56 -3.96 14.01
C PHE A 585 35.09 -3.83 13.84
N LYS A 586 35.89 -4.62 14.56
CA LYS A 586 37.36 -4.56 14.57
C LYS A 586 37.95 -3.20 14.97
N MET A 587 37.26 -2.50 15.86
CA MET A 587 37.75 -1.23 16.41
C MET A 587 38.69 -1.48 17.59
N VAL A 588 39.55 -0.51 17.86
CA VAL A 588 40.36 -0.43 19.08
C VAL A 588 39.58 0.37 20.12
N ASP A 589 39.40 -0.22 21.31
CA ASP A 589 38.83 0.49 22.46
C ASP A 589 39.78 1.62 22.88
N SER A 590 39.37 2.86 22.61
CA SER A 590 40.07 4.08 22.98
C SER A 590 39.34 4.86 24.08
N THR A 591 38.42 4.20 24.79
CA THR A 591 37.54 4.84 25.77
C THR A 591 38.35 5.50 26.90
N PRO A 592 38.12 6.79 27.18
CA PRO A 592 38.80 7.47 28.28
C PRO A 592 38.55 6.77 29.62
N LYS A 593 39.60 6.57 30.42
CA LYS A 593 39.50 5.82 31.70
C LYS A 593 38.44 6.37 32.65
N HIS A 594 38.20 7.68 32.64
CA HIS A 594 37.21 8.32 33.51
C HIS A 594 35.76 7.99 33.13
N TRP A 595 35.48 7.54 31.89
CA TRP A 595 34.12 7.19 31.45
C TRP A 595 33.54 6.02 32.22
N HIS A 596 34.37 5.07 32.64
CA HIS A 596 33.89 3.96 33.45
C HIS A 596 33.30 4.45 34.78
N ARG A 597 34.00 5.37 35.47
CA ARG A 597 33.49 5.97 36.70
C ARG A 597 32.24 6.81 36.45
N ASN A 598 32.25 7.58 35.36
CA ASN A 598 31.23 8.60 35.12
C ASN A 598 29.93 8.05 34.53
N TYR A 599 29.96 6.95 33.76
CA TYR A 599 28.79 6.51 32.99
C TYR A 599 28.39 5.05 33.18
N TYR A 600 29.29 4.15 33.60
CA TYR A 600 28.98 2.71 33.67
C TYR A 600 27.78 2.40 34.58
N HIS A 601 27.66 3.11 35.70
CA HIS A 601 26.60 2.94 36.69
C HIS A 601 25.24 3.49 36.27
N LEU A 602 25.16 4.19 35.13
CA LEU A 602 23.91 4.80 34.66
C LEU A 602 23.03 3.85 33.86
N ALA A 603 23.58 2.77 33.31
CA ALA A 603 22.81 1.83 32.48
C ALA A 603 22.46 0.54 33.24
N GLU A 604 21.23 0.06 33.00
CA GLU A 604 20.73 -1.19 33.55
C GLU A 604 21.02 -2.33 32.57
N SER A 605 21.77 -3.33 33.04
CA SER A 605 21.89 -4.64 32.39
C SER A 605 21.03 -5.65 33.16
N GLU A 606 20.04 -6.26 32.52
CA GLU A 606 19.37 -7.44 33.10
C GLU A 606 20.43 -8.54 33.26
N HIS A 607 20.59 -9.05 34.48
CA HIS A 607 21.51 -10.15 34.80
C HIS A 607 20.98 -11.50 34.33
#